data_AF-A0A948F624-F1
#
_entry.id   AF-A0A948F624-F1
#
_cell.length_a   1.000
_cell.length_b   1.000
_cell.length_c   1.000
_cell.angle_alpha   90.00
_cell.angle_beta   90.00
_cell.angle_gamma   90.00
#
_symmetry.space_group_name_H-M   'P 1'
#
loop_
_entity.id
_entity.type
_entity.pdbx_description
1 polymer ?
#
loop_
_entity_poly.entity_id
_entity_poly.type
_entity_poly.pdbx_seq_one_letter_code
_entity_poly.pdbx_strand_id
1 'polypeptide(L)'
;MIKQKTVLRLVIILVVAGTSVALFSLAPEAVRLRSADGCFVLSGEIGSGSEAAFSERLDLAGPFSLMIGPVYEIDFGSNFLPGPFHLTLCVQPEWGAVNELAIYAYDEELSAWRLMPSVADPLDLTLATEIRTPFSLWAVGRKQKFDQPAIHESLLSELLAWPPAEAVGYRVYSSFAAVDGDFVLVNGRGQRGGCSGVYFSGPDQAITSVERATEGGVYRLSVIWEMGGGCMEGEEISAD
;
A
#
# COMPACT_ATOMS: atom_id res chain seq x y z
N MET A 1 42.18 39.38 -28.99
CA MET A 1 41.77 37.96 -29.14
C MET A 1 41.34 37.24 -27.86
N ILE A 2 41.74 37.68 -26.65
CA ILE A 2 41.38 36.98 -25.39
C ILE A 2 39.89 37.17 -25.01
N LYS A 3 39.32 38.37 -25.21
CA LYS A 3 37.90 38.66 -24.88
C LYS A 3 36.88 37.82 -25.67
N GLN A 4 37.19 37.45 -26.91
CA GLN A 4 36.26 36.74 -27.78
C GLN A 4 36.11 35.26 -27.39
N LYS A 5 37.17 34.64 -26.85
CA LYS A 5 37.12 33.25 -26.36
C LYS A 5 36.30 33.13 -25.06
N THR A 6 36.30 34.16 -24.21
CA THR A 6 35.55 34.16 -22.94
C THR A 6 34.05 34.29 -23.17
N VAL A 7 33.62 35.18 -24.07
CA VAL A 7 32.20 35.36 -24.41
C VAL A 7 31.62 34.08 -25.03
N LEU A 8 32.34 33.44 -25.95
CA LEU A 8 31.88 32.21 -26.60
C LEU A 8 31.69 31.06 -25.61
N ARG A 9 32.59 30.89 -24.63
CA ARG A 9 32.45 29.87 -23.58
C ARG A 9 31.23 30.11 -22.70
N LEU A 10 30.96 31.38 -22.36
CA LEU A 10 29.83 31.75 -21.51
C LEU A 10 28.49 31.49 -22.21
N VAL A 11 28.39 31.75 -23.51
CA VAL A 11 27.20 31.43 -24.31
C VAL A 11 26.99 29.92 -24.39
N ILE A 12 28.03 29.12 -24.62
CA ILE A 12 27.90 27.66 -24.68
C ILE A 12 27.43 27.10 -23.32
N ILE A 13 27.99 27.58 -22.20
CA ILE A 13 27.56 27.15 -20.86
C ILE A 13 26.10 27.52 -20.61
N LEU A 14 25.67 28.73 -21.00
CA LEU A 14 24.28 29.17 -20.86
C LEU A 14 23.31 28.37 -21.71
N VAL A 15 23.70 28.03 -22.95
CA VAL A 15 22.88 27.20 -23.84
C VAL A 15 22.80 25.78 -23.29
N VAL A 16 23.91 25.17 -22.88
CA VAL A 16 23.93 23.81 -22.32
C VAL A 16 23.12 23.75 -21.02
N ALA A 17 23.29 24.73 -20.12
CA ALA A 17 22.51 24.84 -18.88
C ALA A 17 21.02 25.08 -19.16
N GLY A 18 20.69 25.94 -20.12
CA GLY A 18 19.32 26.21 -20.54
C GLY A 18 18.63 24.98 -21.15
N THR A 19 19.33 24.26 -22.04
CA THR A 19 18.79 23.03 -22.66
C THR A 19 18.68 21.89 -21.67
N SER A 20 19.59 21.76 -20.71
CA SER A 20 19.48 20.73 -19.67
C SER A 20 18.32 21.02 -18.72
N VAL A 21 18.14 22.26 -18.25
CA VAL A 21 16.97 22.62 -17.44
C VAL A 21 15.65 22.39 -18.21
N ALA A 22 15.59 22.72 -19.50
CA ALA A 22 14.39 22.50 -20.31
C ALA A 22 14.10 21.01 -20.58
N LEU A 23 15.13 20.17 -20.75
CA LEU A 23 14.97 18.72 -20.97
C LEU A 23 14.64 17.94 -19.69
N PHE A 24 15.01 18.47 -18.51
CA PHE A 24 14.69 17.87 -17.21
C PHE A 24 13.43 18.45 -16.54
N SER A 25 12.73 19.37 -17.20
CA SER A 25 11.52 20.05 -16.69
C SER A 25 10.25 19.60 -17.44
N LEU A 26 10.15 18.32 -17.80
CA LEU A 26 8.88 17.82 -18.33
C LEU A 26 7.85 17.81 -17.19
N ALA A 27 6.75 18.53 -17.38
CA ALA A 27 5.69 18.63 -16.38
C ALA A 27 4.94 17.30 -16.26
N PRO A 28 4.43 16.95 -15.06
CA PRO A 28 3.59 15.77 -14.89
C PRO A 28 2.43 15.75 -15.90
N GLU A 29 2.13 14.57 -16.43
CA GLU A 29 1.04 14.39 -17.38
C GLU A 29 -0.21 13.94 -16.65
N ALA A 30 -1.33 14.64 -16.88
CA ALA A 30 -2.61 14.26 -16.33
C ALA A 30 -3.11 12.98 -17.01
N VAL A 31 -3.39 11.96 -16.22
CA VAL A 31 -3.90 10.67 -16.68
C VAL A 31 -5.29 10.43 -16.13
N ARG A 32 -6.13 9.86 -16.98
CA ARG A 32 -7.44 9.31 -16.60
C ARG A 32 -7.63 7.96 -17.28
N LEU A 33 -7.63 6.90 -16.48
CA LEU A 33 -7.92 5.55 -16.91
C LEU A 33 -9.34 5.18 -16.50
N ARG A 34 -9.99 4.35 -17.32
CA ARG A 34 -11.33 3.83 -17.05
C ARG A 34 -11.41 2.38 -17.51
N SER A 35 -12.01 1.53 -16.70
CA SER A 35 -12.27 0.14 -17.06
C SER A 35 -13.30 0.00 -18.19
N ALA A 36 -13.32 -1.17 -18.84
CA ALA A 36 -14.25 -1.45 -19.93
C ALA A 36 -15.73 -1.43 -19.51
N ASP A 37 -16.02 -1.90 -18.29
CA ASP A 37 -17.35 -1.83 -17.67
C ASP A 37 -17.71 -0.40 -17.19
N GLY A 38 -16.74 0.51 -17.23
CA GLY A 38 -16.90 1.90 -16.85
C GLY A 38 -17.00 2.15 -15.35
N CYS A 39 -16.77 1.14 -14.52
CA CYS A 39 -16.96 1.15 -13.07
C CYS A 39 -15.72 1.53 -12.27
N PHE A 40 -14.54 1.28 -12.80
CA PHE A 40 -13.27 1.69 -12.20
C PHE A 40 -12.75 2.91 -12.97
N VAL A 41 -12.47 3.99 -12.25
CA VAL A 41 -11.87 5.22 -12.81
C VAL A 41 -10.69 5.62 -11.94
N LEU A 42 -9.52 5.74 -12.56
CA LEU A 42 -8.31 6.25 -11.92
C LEU A 42 -7.93 7.58 -12.57
N SER A 43 -7.69 8.61 -11.77
CA SER A 43 -7.24 9.91 -12.28
C SER A 43 -6.15 10.51 -11.41
N GLY A 44 -5.17 11.18 -12.02
CA GLY A 44 -4.06 11.78 -11.30
C GLY A 44 -2.98 12.29 -12.26
N GLU A 45 -1.77 12.45 -11.77
CA GLU A 45 -0.62 12.89 -12.54
C GLU A 45 0.47 11.81 -12.51
N ILE A 46 1.03 11.48 -13.67
CA ILE A 46 2.21 10.59 -13.79
C ILE A 46 3.44 11.39 -14.23
N GLY A 47 4.64 10.86 -13.96
CA GLY A 47 5.87 11.40 -14.52
C GLY A 47 5.84 11.37 -16.05
N SER A 48 6.47 12.35 -16.70
CA SER A 48 6.50 12.41 -18.16
C SER A 48 7.26 11.20 -18.72
N GLY A 49 6.68 10.52 -19.71
CA GLY A 49 7.23 9.29 -20.27
C GLY A 49 6.96 8.02 -19.44
N SER A 50 6.20 8.15 -18.35
CA SER A 50 5.62 7.01 -17.65
C SER A 50 4.33 6.56 -18.34
N GLU A 51 3.94 5.30 -18.14
CA GLU A 51 2.62 4.80 -18.49
C GLU A 51 2.00 4.16 -17.24
N ALA A 52 0.69 4.32 -17.08
CA ALA A 52 -0.11 3.56 -16.13
C ALA A 52 -1.06 2.69 -16.94
N ALA A 53 -1.08 1.39 -16.64
CA ALA A 53 -1.94 0.43 -17.29
C ALA A 53 -2.93 -0.15 -16.28
N PHE A 54 -4.04 -0.63 -16.83
CA PHE A 54 -5.13 -1.21 -16.06
C PHE A 54 -5.56 -2.51 -16.73
N SER A 55 -5.85 -3.53 -15.92
CA SER A 55 -6.54 -4.72 -16.38
C SER A 55 -7.58 -5.19 -15.37
N GLU A 56 -8.72 -5.65 -15.88
CA GLU A 56 -9.71 -6.34 -15.07
C GLU A 56 -9.29 -7.80 -14.93
N ARG A 57 -9.15 -8.28 -13.69
CA ARG A 57 -8.68 -9.64 -13.41
C ARG A 57 -9.87 -10.57 -13.20
N LEU A 58 -10.48 -10.96 -14.31
CA LEU A 58 -11.55 -11.98 -14.36
C LEU A 58 -11.02 -13.41 -14.12
N ASP A 59 -9.70 -13.60 -14.22
CA ASP A 59 -8.98 -14.87 -14.09
C ASP A 59 -8.59 -15.21 -12.64
N LEU A 60 -8.62 -14.23 -11.73
CA LEU A 60 -8.29 -14.47 -10.32
C LEU A 60 -9.38 -15.34 -9.67
N ALA A 61 -9.15 -16.65 -9.63
CA ALA A 61 -9.88 -17.58 -8.79
C ALA A 61 -9.27 -17.61 -7.38
N GLY A 62 -9.31 -16.47 -6.68
CA GLY A 62 -8.93 -16.39 -5.27
C GLY A 62 -10.15 -16.56 -4.37
N PRO A 63 -10.01 -17.06 -3.14
CA PRO A 63 -11.08 -16.89 -2.16
C PRO A 63 -11.23 -15.39 -1.94
N PHE A 64 -12.36 -14.83 -2.36
CA PHE A 64 -12.73 -13.44 -2.16
C PHE A 64 -13.97 -13.42 -1.27
N SER A 65 -13.83 -13.96 -0.07
CA SER A 65 -14.90 -14.08 0.91
C SER A 65 -15.51 -12.74 1.29
N LEU A 66 -14.71 -11.66 1.20
CA LEU A 66 -15.12 -10.30 1.55
C LEU A 66 -15.31 -9.36 0.37
N MET A 67 -14.65 -9.61 -0.77
CA MET A 67 -14.76 -8.75 -1.94
C MET A 67 -16.06 -9.05 -2.69
N ILE A 68 -16.65 -8.00 -3.23
CA ILE A 68 -17.90 -8.05 -3.97
C ILE A 68 -17.66 -7.33 -5.30
N GLY A 69 -17.95 -8.05 -6.38
CA GLY A 69 -17.67 -7.57 -7.72
C GLY A 69 -16.27 -7.96 -8.20
N PRO A 70 -15.82 -7.35 -9.31
CA PRO A 70 -14.54 -7.68 -9.93
C PRO A 70 -13.35 -7.15 -9.12
N VAL A 71 -12.21 -7.82 -9.29
CA VAL A 71 -10.90 -7.35 -8.83
C VAL A 71 -10.20 -6.64 -9.99
N TYR A 72 -9.67 -5.47 -9.68
CA TYR A 72 -9.00 -4.59 -10.62
C TYR A 72 -7.51 -4.56 -10.34
N GLU A 73 -6.69 -4.69 -11.38
CA GLU A 73 -5.25 -4.54 -11.28
C GLU A 73 -4.79 -3.24 -11.93
N ILE A 74 -4.00 -2.47 -11.18
CA ILE A 74 -3.31 -1.28 -11.65
C ILE A 74 -1.83 -1.60 -11.73
N ASP A 75 -1.25 -1.42 -12.91
CA ASP A 75 0.19 -1.43 -13.09
C ASP A 75 0.66 0.02 -13.22
N PHE A 76 1.33 0.50 -12.16
CA PHE A 76 1.99 1.82 -12.16
C PHE A 76 3.38 1.78 -12.81
N GLY A 77 3.83 0.61 -13.29
CA GLY A 77 5.18 0.38 -13.81
C GLY A 77 6.26 0.58 -12.75
N SER A 78 7.47 0.93 -13.18
CA SER A 78 8.58 1.28 -12.28
C SER A 78 8.47 2.70 -11.68
N ASN A 79 7.30 3.32 -11.71
CA ASN A 79 7.15 4.75 -11.50
C ASN A 79 6.83 5.10 -10.04
N PHE A 80 7.49 6.14 -9.53
CA PHE A 80 7.09 6.80 -8.31
C PHE A 80 5.85 7.64 -8.58
N LEU A 81 4.82 7.57 -7.73
CA LEU A 81 3.64 8.43 -7.85
C LEU A 81 4.06 9.87 -7.51
N PRO A 82 4.10 10.82 -8.47
CA PRO A 82 4.54 12.19 -8.19
C PRO A 82 3.55 12.95 -7.31
N GLY A 83 2.30 12.47 -7.23
CA GLY A 83 1.24 12.99 -6.41
C GLY A 83 0.16 11.94 -6.11
N PRO A 84 -0.87 12.29 -5.35
CA PRO A 84 -1.98 11.39 -5.08
C PRO A 84 -2.78 11.10 -6.35
N PHE A 85 -3.26 9.87 -6.49
CA PHE A 85 -4.27 9.52 -7.48
C PHE A 85 -5.64 9.45 -6.81
N HIS A 86 -6.68 9.75 -7.57
CA HIS A 86 -8.07 9.54 -7.18
C HIS A 86 -8.60 8.30 -7.88
N LEU A 87 -9.08 7.34 -7.08
CA LEU A 87 -9.75 6.14 -7.54
C LEU A 87 -11.24 6.24 -7.20
N THR A 88 -12.08 6.03 -8.21
CA THR A 88 -13.52 5.87 -8.06
C THR A 88 -13.94 4.48 -8.53
N LEU A 89 -14.74 3.81 -7.71
CA LEU A 89 -15.36 2.51 -7.98
C LEU A 89 -16.88 2.66 -7.95
N CYS A 90 -17.57 2.17 -8.97
CA CYS A 90 -19.02 2.06 -8.97
C CYS A 90 -19.47 0.97 -8.00
N VAL A 91 -20.72 1.07 -7.53
CA VAL A 91 -21.38 0.07 -6.70
C VAL A 91 -22.67 -0.34 -7.37
N GLN A 92 -22.92 -1.65 -7.43
CA GLN A 92 -24.18 -2.18 -7.92
C GLN A 92 -25.22 -2.25 -6.77
N PRO A 93 -26.50 -1.91 -7.00
CA PRO A 93 -27.53 -1.94 -5.96
C PRO A 93 -27.67 -3.29 -5.23
N GLU A 94 -27.42 -4.40 -5.93
CA GLU A 94 -27.46 -5.77 -5.39
C GLU A 94 -26.34 -6.06 -4.38
N TRP A 95 -25.26 -5.28 -4.36
CA TRP A 95 -24.16 -5.48 -3.42
C TRP A 95 -24.52 -5.01 -2.01
N GLY A 96 -25.51 -4.12 -1.88
CA GLY A 96 -26.00 -3.55 -0.63
C GLY A 96 -25.97 -2.03 -0.62
N ALA A 97 -26.24 -1.43 0.54
CA ALA A 97 -26.15 0.02 0.69
C ALA A 97 -24.68 0.47 0.55
N VAL A 98 -24.41 1.49 -0.27
CA VAL A 98 -23.04 2.00 -0.52
C VAL A 98 -22.27 2.31 0.78
N ASN A 99 -22.98 2.75 1.83
CA ASN A 99 -22.38 3.10 3.11
C ASN A 99 -21.85 1.88 3.90
N GLU A 100 -22.32 0.68 3.58
CA GLU A 100 -21.86 -0.59 4.14
C GLU A 100 -20.67 -1.20 3.36
N LEU A 101 -20.30 -0.57 2.26
CA LEU A 101 -19.21 -1.01 1.38
C LEU A 101 -17.99 -0.11 1.53
N ALA A 102 -16.83 -0.63 1.14
CA ALA A 102 -15.58 0.10 1.11
C ALA A 102 -14.68 -0.37 -0.03
N ILE A 103 -13.65 0.45 -0.31
CA ILE A 103 -12.57 0.09 -1.20
C ILE A 103 -11.51 -0.66 -0.40
N TYR A 104 -11.06 -1.79 -0.94
CA TYR A 104 -9.94 -2.56 -0.43
C TYR A 104 -8.81 -2.56 -1.45
N ALA A 105 -7.58 -2.52 -0.95
CA ALA A 105 -6.36 -2.68 -1.73
C ALA A 105 -5.60 -3.89 -1.22
N TYR A 106 -5.04 -4.71 -2.10
CA TYR A 106 -4.24 -5.86 -1.68
C TYR A 106 -2.82 -5.42 -1.33
N ASP A 107 -2.40 -5.72 -0.11
CA ASP A 107 -1.04 -5.54 0.36
C ASP A 107 -0.29 -6.85 0.14
N GLU A 108 0.55 -6.90 -0.90
CA GLU A 108 1.33 -8.09 -1.26
C GLU A 108 2.34 -8.48 -0.16
N GLU A 109 2.93 -7.49 0.51
CA GLU A 109 3.90 -7.68 1.58
C GLU A 109 3.27 -8.46 2.75
N LEU A 110 2.03 -8.11 3.11
CA LEU A 110 1.27 -8.79 4.16
C LEU A 110 0.39 -9.94 3.63
N SER A 111 0.34 -10.10 2.32
CA SER A 111 -0.57 -11.01 1.61
C SER A 111 -2.02 -10.91 2.13
N ALA A 112 -2.51 -9.68 2.26
CA ALA A 112 -3.81 -9.39 2.87
C ALA A 112 -4.49 -8.14 2.28
N TRP A 113 -5.82 -8.13 2.24
CA TRP A 113 -6.60 -6.97 1.85
C TRP A 113 -6.59 -5.90 2.94
N ARG A 114 -6.24 -4.68 2.57
CA ARG A 114 -6.27 -3.48 3.42
C ARG A 114 -7.51 -2.66 3.09
N LEU A 115 -8.28 -2.33 4.13
CA LEU A 115 -9.36 -1.35 4.03
C LEU A 115 -8.77 0.05 3.72
N MET A 116 -9.23 0.67 2.65
CA MET A 116 -8.80 2.00 2.24
C MET A 116 -9.77 3.07 2.73
N PRO A 117 -9.29 4.25 3.18
CA PRO A 117 -10.18 5.37 3.49
C PRO A 117 -10.96 5.80 2.25
N SER A 118 -12.27 5.55 2.24
CA SER A 118 -13.13 5.84 1.10
C SER A 118 -14.34 6.68 1.48
N VAL A 119 -14.74 7.59 0.61
CA VAL A 119 -15.98 8.38 0.69
C VAL A 119 -17.03 7.71 -0.18
N ALA A 120 -18.22 7.51 0.38
CA ALA A 120 -19.37 6.97 -0.35
C ALA A 120 -20.24 8.09 -0.91
N ASP A 121 -20.68 7.95 -2.15
CA ASP A 121 -21.71 8.77 -2.78
C ASP A 121 -22.97 7.91 -3.03
N PRO A 122 -24.02 8.06 -2.20
CA PRO A 122 -25.26 7.31 -2.38
C PRO A 122 -26.11 7.73 -3.58
N LEU A 123 -25.89 8.93 -4.15
CA LEU A 123 -26.64 9.40 -5.31
C LEU A 123 -26.06 8.80 -6.59
N ASP A 124 -24.73 8.82 -6.70
CA ASP A 124 -24.02 8.28 -7.87
C ASP A 124 -23.68 6.79 -7.73
N LEU A 125 -23.97 6.19 -6.57
CA LEU A 125 -23.60 4.81 -6.22
C LEU A 125 -22.11 4.55 -6.45
N THR A 126 -21.27 5.40 -5.89
CA THR A 126 -19.81 5.27 -6.01
C THR A 126 -19.10 5.29 -4.67
N LEU A 127 -17.90 4.72 -4.68
CA LEU A 127 -16.90 4.86 -3.63
C LEU A 127 -15.69 5.55 -4.23
N ALA A 128 -15.12 6.53 -3.51
CA ALA A 128 -13.92 7.24 -3.93
C ALA A 128 -12.83 7.17 -2.86
N THR A 129 -11.58 6.96 -3.24
CA THR A 129 -10.41 6.99 -2.36
C THR A 129 -9.25 7.73 -3.00
N GLU A 130 -8.31 8.16 -2.17
CA GLU A 130 -7.06 8.75 -2.60
C GLU A 130 -5.92 7.73 -2.43
N ILE A 131 -5.19 7.48 -3.51
CA ILE A 131 -4.09 6.53 -3.58
C ILE A 131 -2.78 7.31 -3.44
N ARG A 132 -2.03 6.96 -2.40
CA ARG A 132 -0.67 7.45 -2.15
C ARG A 132 0.38 6.34 -2.17
N THR A 133 -0.07 5.08 -2.15
CA THR A 133 0.76 3.89 -2.12
C THR A 133 0.38 3.03 -3.32
N PRO A 134 1.35 2.52 -4.11
CA PRO A 134 1.08 1.80 -5.35
C PRO A 134 0.67 0.35 -5.07
N PHE A 135 -0.53 0.13 -4.53
CA PHE A 135 -1.09 -1.23 -4.49
C PHE A 135 -1.49 -1.66 -5.90
N SER A 136 -1.26 -2.93 -6.22
CA SER A 136 -1.56 -3.53 -7.52
C SER A 136 -3.04 -3.88 -7.64
N LEU A 137 -3.62 -4.56 -6.64
CA LEU A 137 -4.99 -5.05 -6.71
C LEU A 137 -5.96 -4.21 -5.87
N TRP A 138 -7.15 -3.98 -6.43
CA TRP A 138 -8.21 -3.15 -5.84
C TRP A 138 -9.56 -3.80 -6.04
N ALA A 139 -10.43 -3.71 -5.03
CA ALA A 139 -11.77 -4.25 -5.10
C ALA A 139 -12.74 -3.49 -4.19
N VAL A 140 -14.04 -3.66 -4.45
CA VAL A 140 -15.08 -3.28 -3.49
C VAL A 140 -15.31 -4.47 -2.56
N GLY A 141 -15.56 -4.21 -1.27
CA GLY A 141 -15.90 -5.24 -0.31
C GLY A 141 -16.88 -4.74 0.75
N ARG A 142 -17.48 -5.68 1.50
CA ARG A 142 -18.30 -5.33 2.67
C ARG A 142 -17.42 -4.83 3.80
N LYS A 143 -17.79 -3.72 4.43
CA LYS A 143 -17.18 -3.28 5.69
C LYS A 143 -17.46 -4.34 6.75
N GLN A 144 -16.41 -5.01 7.20
CA GLN A 144 -16.47 -5.84 8.41
C GLN A 144 -15.74 -5.16 9.55
N LYS A 145 -16.35 -5.25 10.74
CA LYS A 145 -15.68 -4.96 11.99
C LYS A 145 -15.20 -6.29 12.55
N PHE A 146 -13.92 -6.34 12.88
CA PHE A 146 -13.31 -7.49 13.49
C PHE A 146 -12.86 -7.09 14.89
N ASP A 147 -13.35 -7.82 15.89
CA ASP A 147 -12.84 -7.69 17.23
C ASP A 147 -11.51 -8.44 17.34
N GLN A 148 -10.54 -7.81 18.02
CA GLN A 148 -9.26 -8.45 18.27
C GLN A 148 -9.47 -9.67 19.20
N PRO A 149 -9.05 -10.88 18.79
CA PRO A 149 -9.30 -12.06 19.59
C PRO A 149 -8.40 -12.06 20.83
N ALA A 150 -8.86 -12.71 21.90
CA ALA A 150 -8.13 -12.79 23.18
C ALA A 150 -6.73 -13.43 23.06
N ILE A 151 -6.47 -14.19 22.00
CA ILE A 151 -5.17 -14.83 21.72
C ILE A 151 -4.10 -13.86 21.18
N HIS A 152 -4.47 -12.62 20.81
CA HIS A 152 -3.54 -11.66 20.19
C HIS A 152 -2.24 -11.47 20.98
N GLU A 153 -2.34 -11.14 22.27
CA GLU A 153 -1.17 -10.86 23.12
C GLU A 153 -0.23 -12.07 23.25
N SER A 154 -0.82 -13.28 23.30
CA SER A 154 -0.02 -14.52 23.36
C SER A 154 0.72 -14.79 22.05
N LEU A 155 0.09 -14.55 20.90
CA LEU A 155 0.72 -14.70 19.59
C LEU A 155 1.81 -13.65 19.35
N LEU A 156 1.56 -12.42 19.81
CA LEU A 156 2.56 -11.37 19.74
C LEU A 156 3.78 -11.71 20.60
N SER A 157 3.56 -12.14 21.84
CA SER A 157 4.65 -12.56 22.74
C SER A 157 5.47 -13.71 22.14
N GLU A 158 4.80 -14.66 21.46
CA GLU A 158 5.46 -15.76 20.76
C GLU A 158 6.39 -15.26 19.63
N LEU A 159 5.91 -14.33 18.80
CA LEU A 159 6.71 -13.76 17.72
C LEU A 159 7.84 -12.86 18.23
N LEU A 160 7.62 -12.11 19.30
CA LEU A 160 8.64 -11.22 19.89
C LEU A 160 9.69 -11.96 20.73
N ALA A 161 9.47 -13.23 21.07
CA ALA A 161 10.43 -14.00 21.87
C ALA A 161 11.74 -14.32 21.11
N TRP A 162 11.70 -14.32 19.78
CA TRP A 162 12.84 -14.68 18.92
C TRP A 162 12.97 -13.69 17.75
N PRO A 163 13.31 -12.42 18.02
CA PRO A 163 13.54 -11.46 16.96
C PRO A 163 14.73 -11.91 16.09
N PRO A 164 14.73 -11.58 14.79
CA PRO A 164 15.91 -11.72 13.95
C PRO A 164 17.11 -10.98 14.58
N ALA A 165 18.32 -11.56 14.48
CA ALA A 165 19.50 -11.06 15.20
C ALA A 165 19.85 -9.58 14.90
N GLU A 166 19.54 -9.11 13.69
CA GLU A 166 19.84 -7.76 13.24
C GLU A 166 18.64 -6.79 13.35
N ALA A 167 17.54 -7.21 13.97
CA ALA A 167 16.35 -6.37 14.11
C ALA A 167 16.63 -5.16 15.03
N VAL A 168 16.22 -3.97 14.57
CA VAL A 168 16.31 -2.69 15.29
C VAL A 168 14.94 -2.09 15.62
N GLY A 169 13.88 -2.58 14.96
CA GLY A 169 12.51 -2.13 15.12
C GLY A 169 11.53 -3.16 14.61
N TYR A 170 10.25 -2.99 14.94
CA TYR A 170 9.20 -3.84 14.41
C TYR A 170 7.85 -3.13 14.30
N ARG A 171 7.00 -3.65 13.41
CA ARG A 171 5.59 -3.25 13.23
C ARG A 171 4.71 -4.50 13.17
N VAL A 172 3.64 -4.50 13.96
CA VAL A 172 2.71 -5.64 14.07
C VAL A 172 1.50 -5.41 13.18
N TYR A 173 1.07 -6.42 12.44
CA TYR A 173 -0.16 -6.39 11.66
C TYR A 173 -1.02 -7.57 12.03
N SER A 174 -2.33 -7.32 12.13
CA SER A 174 -3.31 -8.35 12.42
C SER A 174 -4.23 -8.50 11.23
N SER A 175 -4.45 -9.74 10.84
CA SER A 175 -5.34 -10.10 9.74
C SER A 175 -6.22 -11.28 10.09
N PHE A 176 -7.36 -11.37 9.43
CA PHE A 176 -8.33 -12.42 9.64
C PHE A 176 -8.83 -12.94 8.29
N ALA A 177 -9.01 -14.25 8.19
CA ALA A 177 -9.54 -14.92 7.02
C ALA A 177 -10.70 -15.84 7.42
N ALA A 178 -11.91 -15.56 6.92
CA ALA A 178 -13.06 -16.45 7.09
C ALA A 178 -12.96 -17.70 6.19
N VAL A 179 -12.22 -17.58 5.09
CA VAL A 179 -11.89 -18.64 4.15
C VAL A 179 -10.36 -18.68 4.03
N ASP A 180 -9.79 -19.89 4.03
CA ASP A 180 -8.35 -20.08 3.98
C ASP A 180 -7.70 -19.30 2.83
N GLY A 181 -6.63 -18.56 3.13
CA GLY A 181 -5.91 -17.72 2.17
C GLY A 181 -6.48 -16.33 1.86
N ASP A 182 -7.70 -15.97 2.31
CA ASP A 182 -8.31 -14.65 2.07
C ASP A 182 -8.23 -13.74 3.28
N PHE A 183 -7.02 -13.26 3.58
CA PHE A 183 -6.79 -12.44 4.76
C PHE A 183 -7.19 -10.99 4.52
N VAL A 184 -7.85 -10.39 5.52
CA VAL A 184 -8.16 -8.95 5.56
C VAL A 184 -7.54 -8.35 6.81
N LEU A 185 -6.88 -7.21 6.67
CA LEU A 185 -6.28 -6.48 7.78
C LEU A 185 -7.37 -5.96 8.72
N VAL A 186 -7.29 -6.37 9.98
CA VAL A 186 -8.24 -6.02 11.05
C VAL A 186 -7.86 -4.70 11.71
N ASN A 187 -6.56 -4.45 11.89
CA ASN A 187 -6.04 -3.22 12.47
C ASN A 187 -4.89 -2.67 11.60
N GLY A 188 -5.09 -1.48 11.05
CA GLY A 188 -4.11 -0.78 10.21
C GLY A 188 -3.07 0.05 10.98
N ARG A 189 -3.20 0.14 12.31
CA ARG A 189 -2.20 0.77 13.20
C ARG A 189 -1.68 -0.30 14.13
N GLY A 190 -0.66 -1.00 13.64
CA GLY A 190 0.08 -1.94 14.44
C GLY A 190 0.61 -1.34 15.74
N GLN A 191 0.75 -2.20 16.74
CA GLN A 191 1.76 -1.97 17.76
C GLN A 191 3.14 -1.92 17.07
N ARG A 192 4.01 -1.06 17.58
CA ARG A 192 5.40 -0.96 17.12
C ARG A 192 6.31 -0.96 18.33
N GLY A 193 7.58 -1.19 18.06
CA GLY A 193 8.61 -1.11 19.07
C GLY A 193 9.98 -1.25 18.43
N GLY A 194 10.98 -1.40 19.28
CA GLY A 194 12.36 -1.55 18.86
C GLY A 194 13.28 -1.63 20.05
N CYS A 195 14.55 -1.36 19.83
CA CYS A 195 15.57 -1.42 20.87
C CYS A 195 15.24 -0.45 22.01
N SER A 196 15.10 -0.99 23.23
CA SER A 196 14.70 -0.22 24.42
C SER A 196 13.35 0.50 24.26
N GLY A 197 12.45 -0.04 23.44
CA GLY A 197 11.15 0.55 23.10
C GLY A 197 11.20 1.59 21.97
N VAL A 198 12.38 2.02 21.54
CA VAL A 198 12.48 3.06 20.50
C VAL A 198 12.41 2.43 19.13
N TYR A 199 11.41 2.85 18.33
CA TYR A 199 11.29 2.43 16.95
C TYR A 199 12.39 3.05 16.06
N PHE A 200 13.13 2.19 15.37
CA PHE A 200 14.05 2.56 14.30
C PHE A 200 13.64 1.89 13.00
N SER A 201 13.76 2.61 11.88
CA SER A 201 13.61 2.02 10.55
C SER A 201 14.97 1.51 10.05
N GLY A 202 14.95 0.35 9.42
CA GLY A 202 16.12 -0.33 8.91
C GLY A 202 16.25 -0.21 7.39
N PRO A 203 17.44 -0.39 6.81
CA PRO A 203 17.61 -0.50 5.36
C PRO A 203 16.90 -1.71 4.75
N ASP A 204 16.74 -2.79 5.50
CA ASP A 204 16.14 -4.05 5.05
C ASP A 204 14.97 -4.45 5.96
N GLN A 205 14.12 -5.35 5.48
CA GLN A 205 12.97 -5.87 6.21
C GLN A 205 12.92 -7.39 6.20
N ALA A 206 12.44 -7.96 7.29
CA ALA A 206 12.10 -9.38 7.38
C ALA A 206 10.68 -9.53 7.93
N ILE A 207 9.95 -10.55 7.48
CA ILE A 207 8.57 -10.77 7.91
C ILE A 207 8.47 -12.14 8.56
N THR A 208 7.91 -12.17 9.76
CA THR A 208 7.51 -13.41 10.44
C THR A 208 6.02 -13.37 10.72
N SER A 209 5.35 -14.51 10.61
CA SER A 209 3.93 -14.60 10.92
C SER A 209 3.59 -15.86 11.70
N VAL A 210 2.49 -15.78 12.44
CA VAL A 210 1.88 -16.92 13.14
C VAL A 210 0.38 -16.90 12.89
N GLU A 211 -0.19 -18.08 12.71
CA GLU A 211 -1.61 -18.28 12.44
C GLU A 211 -2.26 -19.16 13.48
N ARG A 212 -3.51 -18.84 13.82
CA ARG A 212 -4.30 -19.65 14.75
C ARG A 212 -5.75 -19.65 14.34
N ALA A 213 -6.35 -20.84 14.33
CA ALA A 213 -7.78 -20.98 14.16
C ALA A 213 -8.52 -20.31 15.34
N THR A 214 -9.57 -19.56 15.02
CA THR A 214 -10.48 -18.94 15.98
C THR A 214 -11.92 -19.32 15.63
N GLU A 215 -12.88 -18.88 16.44
CA GLU A 215 -14.28 -18.95 16.02
C GLU A 215 -14.46 -18.12 14.74
N GLY A 216 -14.99 -18.75 13.68
CA GLY A 216 -15.29 -18.09 12.40
C GLY A 216 -14.17 -18.03 11.36
N GLY A 217 -12.93 -18.46 11.66
CA GLY A 217 -11.84 -18.39 10.66
C GLY A 217 -10.43 -18.59 11.21
N VAL A 218 -9.45 -18.02 10.50
CA VAL A 218 -8.03 -18.02 10.86
C VAL A 218 -7.59 -16.59 11.16
N TYR A 219 -6.99 -16.40 12.33
CA TYR A 219 -6.35 -15.16 12.72
C TYR A 219 -4.85 -15.26 12.50
N ARG A 220 -4.28 -14.29 11.79
CA ARG A 220 -2.84 -14.19 11.50
C ARG A 220 -2.28 -12.92 12.11
N LEU A 221 -1.19 -13.06 12.86
CA LEU A 221 -0.36 -11.96 13.29
C LEU A 221 0.93 -11.98 12.47
N SER A 222 1.26 -10.85 11.85
CA SER A 222 2.50 -10.66 11.09
C SER A 222 3.33 -9.58 11.77
N VAL A 223 4.63 -9.78 11.87
CA VAL A 223 5.60 -8.79 12.34
C VAL A 223 6.54 -8.47 11.20
N ILE A 224 6.56 -7.20 10.80
CA ILE A 224 7.58 -6.65 9.92
C ILE A 224 8.71 -6.16 10.81
N TRP A 225 9.87 -6.79 10.70
CA TRP A 225 11.10 -6.44 11.37
C TRP A 225 11.89 -5.46 10.51
N GLU A 226 12.31 -4.36 11.13
CA GLU A 226 13.25 -3.41 10.55
C GLU A 226 14.67 -3.92 10.85
N MET A 227 15.42 -4.29 9.82
CA MET A 227 16.73 -4.96 9.92
C MET A 227 17.86 -3.95 9.77
N GLY A 228 18.93 -4.12 10.53
CA GLY A 228 20.10 -3.23 10.51
C GLY A 228 21.28 -3.81 11.28
N GLY A 229 21.66 -3.19 12.39
CA GLY A 229 22.81 -3.61 13.21
C GLY A 229 22.46 -4.43 14.45
N GLY A 230 21.18 -4.71 14.66
CA GLY A 230 20.67 -5.21 15.95
C GLY A 230 20.69 -4.14 17.05
N CYS A 231 20.16 -4.50 18.22
CA CYS A 231 20.21 -3.65 19.41
C CYS A 231 21.60 -3.63 20.05
N MET A 232 21.92 -2.56 20.80
CA MET A 232 23.19 -2.50 21.53
C MET A 232 23.24 -3.56 22.64
N GLU A 233 24.45 -3.88 23.11
CA GLU A 233 24.62 -4.84 24.20
C GLU A 233 23.82 -4.40 25.45
N GLY A 234 22.92 -5.27 25.91
CA GLY A 234 22.02 -5.02 27.05
C GLY A 234 20.69 -4.36 26.69
N GLU A 235 20.46 -4.01 25.42
CA GLU A 235 19.16 -3.57 24.93
C GLU A 235 18.32 -4.77 24.46
N GLU A 236 17.01 -4.71 24.71
CA GLU A 236 16.05 -5.70 24.24
C GLU A 236 15.02 -5.04 23.35
N ILE A 237 14.45 -5.80 22.42
CA ILE A 237 13.29 -5.34 21.65
C ILE A 237 12.07 -5.35 22.56
N SER A 238 11.45 -4.19 22.70
CA SER A 238 10.19 -4.03 23.43
C SER A 238 9.27 -3.06 22.70
N ALA A 239 7.99 -3.03 23.11
CA ALA A 239 7.03 -2.06 22.60
C ALA A 239 7.43 -0.61 22.92
N ASP A 240 7.06 0.32 22.04
CA ASP A 240 7.14 1.79 22.20
C ASP A 240 6.09 2.31 23.19
#